data_AF-A0A354U6N3-F1
#
_entry.id   AF-A0A354U6N3-F1
#
_cell.length_a   1.000
_cell.length_b   1.000
_cell.length_c   1.000
_cell.angle_alpha   90.00
_cell.angle_beta   90.00
_cell.angle_gamma   90.00
#
_symmetry.space_group_name_H-M   'P 1'
#
loop_
_entity.id
_entity.type
_entity.pdbx_description
1 polymer ?
#
loop_
_entity_poly.entity_id
_entity_poly.type
_entity_poly.pdbx_seq_one_letter_code
_entity_poly.pdbx_strand_id
1 'polypeptide(L)'
;MKHFSHKISVVLLGAALLPLASSCALADKDKSILSPSVWSEIDRNRENLNKLRVGMTREEVLKIMGEPLTGQVYNTEHHWFYYTRTRWSDGMATHDECTPVVFDELGFVIGIGRDFYRENYSITFWNDKSIEKEIE
;
A
#
# COMPACT_ATOMS: atom_id res chain seq x y z
N MET A 1 -76.13 12.81 30.62
CA MET A 1 -74.70 13.16 30.79
C MET A 1 -73.91 11.85 30.70
N LYS A 2 -73.00 11.74 29.72
CA LYS A 2 -72.38 10.49 29.29
C LYS A 2 -71.09 10.23 30.08
N HIS A 3 -70.91 9.01 30.57
CA HIS A 3 -69.66 8.48 31.15
C HIS A 3 -68.54 8.43 30.09
N PHE A 4 -67.33 8.83 30.45
CA PHE A 4 -66.15 8.60 29.62
C PHE A 4 -64.94 8.20 30.48
N SER A 5 -64.72 6.88 30.56
CA SER A 5 -63.52 6.25 31.15
C SER A 5 -62.32 6.46 30.22
N HIS A 6 -61.20 6.95 30.74
CA HIS A 6 -59.93 6.98 30.02
C HIS A 6 -59.23 5.62 30.13
N LYS A 7 -59.02 4.97 28.98
CA LYS A 7 -58.16 3.79 28.84
C LYS A 7 -56.72 4.26 28.61
N ILE A 8 -55.80 3.73 29.42
CA ILE A 8 -54.35 3.94 29.30
C ILE A 8 -53.85 3.10 28.11
N SER A 9 -53.37 3.74 27.05
CA SER A 9 -52.67 3.09 25.94
C SER A 9 -51.16 3.13 26.19
N VAL A 10 -50.55 1.95 26.37
CA VAL A 10 -49.10 1.76 26.33
C VAL A 10 -48.70 1.55 24.86
N VAL A 11 -47.89 2.44 24.31
CA VAL A 11 -47.26 2.28 22.98
C VAL A 11 -45.82 1.81 23.20
N LEU A 12 -45.53 0.57 22.81
CA LEU A 12 -44.16 0.04 22.74
C LEU A 12 -43.61 0.30 21.33
N LEU A 13 -42.70 1.26 21.19
CA LEU A 13 -41.83 1.40 20.02
C LEU A 13 -40.61 0.49 20.19
N GLY A 14 -40.60 -0.65 19.50
CA GLY A 14 -39.45 -1.54 19.38
C GLY A 14 -38.65 -1.22 18.11
N ALA A 15 -37.36 -0.91 18.27
CA ALA A 15 -36.44 -0.40 17.27
C ALA A 15 -36.15 -1.38 16.13
N ALA A 16 -36.12 -0.86 14.89
CA ALA A 16 -35.68 -1.58 13.70
C ALA A 16 -34.15 -1.69 13.68
N LEU A 17 -33.63 -2.92 13.76
CA LEU A 17 -32.23 -3.23 13.49
C LEU A 17 -32.08 -3.46 11.97
N LEU A 18 -31.49 -2.50 11.26
CA LEU A 18 -31.02 -2.71 9.89
C LEU A 18 -29.63 -3.37 9.96
N PRO A 19 -29.43 -4.58 9.40
CA PRO A 19 -28.09 -5.12 9.26
C PRO A 19 -27.34 -4.29 8.22
N LEU A 20 -26.25 -3.65 8.64
CA LEU A 20 -25.26 -3.11 7.71
C LEU A 20 -24.67 -4.29 6.94
N ALA A 21 -25.15 -4.52 5.73
CA ALA A 21 -24.50 -5.41 4.79
C ALA A 21 -23.11 -4.81 4.50
N SER A 22 -22.11 -5.41 5.13
CA SER A 22 -20.69 -5.22 4.89
C SER A 22 -20.45 -5.22 3.38
N SER A 23 -20.13 -4.05 2.83
CA SER A 23 -19.70 -3.94 1.45
C SER A 23 -18.38 -4.69 1.33
N CYS A 24 -18.41 -5.88 0.75
CA CYS A 24 -17.22 -6.53 0.23
C CYS A 24 -16.71 -5.66 -0.91
N ALA A 25 -15.76 -4.77 -0.61
CA ALA A 25 -14.97 -4.11 -1.63
C ALA A 25 -14.14 -5.19 -2.35
N LEU A 26 -14.61 -5.61 -3.52
CA LEU A 26 -13.78 -6.31 -4.48
C LEU A 26 -12.76 -5.28 -4.99
N ALA A 27 -11.58 -5.29 -4.39
CA ALA A 27 -10.42 -4.59 -4.93
C ALA A 27 -10.06 -5.26 -6.26
N ASP A 28 -10.37 -4.59 -7.36
CA ASP A 28 -9.91 -4.95 -8.69
C ASP A 28 -8.38 -4.86 -8.71
N LYS A 29 -7.71 -6.01 -8.79
CA LYS A 29 -6.25 -6.14 -8.66
C LYS A 29 -5.51 -6.08 -9.99
N ASP A 30 -6.21 -6.01 -11.14
CA ASP A 30 -5.56 -5.92 -12.44
C ASP A 30 -5.46 -4.47 -12.92
N LYS A 31 -4.59 -3.70 -12.27
CA LYS A 31 -4.13 -2.42 -12.82
C LYS A 31 -3.23 -2.66 -14.02
N SER A 32 -3.80 -2.61 -15.23
CA SER A 32 -3.05 -2.45 -16.46
C SER A 32 -2.17 -1.19 -16.39
N ILE A 33 -0.86 -1.37 -16.60
CA ILE A 33 0.16 -0.31 -16.55
C ILE A 33 -0.03 0.77 -17.64
N LEU A 34 -0.87 0.49 -18.64
CA LEU A 34 -1.16 1.42 -19.74
C LEU A 34 -2.37 2.34 -19.47
N SER A 35 -3.02 2.22 -18.31
CA SER A 35 -4.15 3.09 -17.97
C SER A 35 -3.69 4.50 -17.59
N PRO A 36 -4.49 5.56 -17.85
CA PRO A 36 -4.22 6.92 -17.34
C PRO A 36 -3.96 6.97 -15.82
N SER A 37 -4.40 5.93 -15.10
CA SER A 37 -4.18 5.77 -13.66
C SER A 37 -2.70 5.62 -13.27
N VAL A 38 -1.84 5.15 -14.19
CA VAL A 38 -0.42 4.90 -13.89
C VAL A 38 0.38 6.18 -13.77
N TRP A 39 0.11 7.19 -14.60
CA TRP A 39 0.74 8.50 -14.43
C TRP A 39 0.35 9.13 -13.09
N SER A 40 -0.92 9.03 -12.71
CA SER A 40 -1.39 9.47 -11.40
C SER A 40 -0.71 8.70 -10.26
N GLU A 41 -0.48 7.41 -10.43
CA GLU A 41 0.23 6.59 -9.45
C GLU A 41 1.71 6.97 -9.32
N ILE A 42 2.41 7.20 -10.44
CA ILE A 42 3.80 7.67 -10.46
C ILE A 42 3.91 8.99 -9.70
N ASP A 43 3.08 9.97 -10.01
CA ASP A 43 3.16 11.30 -9.40
C ASP A 43 2.84 11.23 -7.91
N ARG A 44 1.79 10.49 -7.53
CA ARG A 44 1.46 10.24 -6.11
C ARG A 44 2.60 9.57 -5.37
N ASN A 45 3.23 8.55 -5.95
CA ASN A 45 4.33 7.84 -5.31
C ASN A 45 5.54 8.76 -5.13
N ARG A 46 5.87 9.60 -6.13
CA ARG A 46 6.94 10.61 -6.02
C ARG A 46 6.67 11.62 -4.92
N GLU A 47 5.45 12.14 -4.85
CA GLU A 47 5.06 13.08 -3.80
C GLU A 47 5.12 12.45 -2.40
N ASN A 48 4.68 11.21 -2.27
CA ASN A 48 4.68 10.48 -1.00
C ASN A 48 6.10 10.11 -0.55
N LEU A 49 6.99 9.74 -1.47
CA LEU A 49 8.39 9.46 -1.16
C LEU A 49 9.08 10.65 -0.49
N ASN A 50 8.76 11.89 -0.89
CA ASN A 50 9.29 13.11 -0.27
C ASN A 50 8.89 13.27 1.21
N LYS A 51 7.90 12.52 1.68
CA LYS A 51 7.42 12.54 3.07
C LYS A 51 8.13 11.49 3.93
N LEU A 52 8.74 10.47 3.32
CA LEU A 52 9.43 9.41 4.05
C LEU A 52 10.73 9.89 4.67
N ARG A 53 11.08 9.32 5.82
CA ARG A 53 12.33 9.59 6.54
C ARG A 53 12.92 8.27 7.04
N VAL A 54 14.25 8.24 7.16
CA VAL A 54 14.96 7.15 7.87
C VAL A 54 14.44 7.09 9.30
N GLY A 55 14.24 5.87 9.81
CA GLY A 55 13.69 5.58 11.13
C GLY A 55 12.16 5.44 11.18
N MET A 56 11.42 5.68 10.09
CA MET A 56 9.99 5.39 10.03
C MET A 56 9.71 3.89 10.11
N THR A 57 8.59 3.49 10.70
CA THR A 57 8.17 2.07 10.71
C THR A 57 7.52 1.66 9.38
N ARG A 58 7.47 0.35 9.10
CA ARG A 58 6.70 -0.20 7.97
C ARG A 58 5.26 0.30 7.92
N GLU A 59 4.59 0.38 9.06
CA GLU A 59 3.19 0.85 9.15
C GLU A 59 3.06 2.33 8.78
N GLU A 60 4.02 3.16 9.19
CA GLU A 60 4.06 4.57 8.79
C GLU A 60 4.32 4.71 7.29
N VAL A 61 5.22 3.90 6.74
CA VAL A 61 5.47 3.86 5.29
C VAL A 61 4.21 3.42 4.54
N LEU A 62 3.52 2.35 4.96
CA LEU A 62 2.27 1.91 4.35
C LEU A 62 1.18 2.99 4.41
N LYS A 63 1.09 3.72 5.53
CA LYS A 63 0.12 4.81 5.68
C LYS A 63 0.39 5.96 4.70
N ILE A 64 1.65 6.22 4.38
CA ILE A 64 2.06 7.29 3.46
C ILE A 64 1.99 6.83 2.01
N MET A 65 2.57 5.67 1.71
CA MET A 65 2.82 5.18 0.35
C MET A 65 1.69 4.30 -0.17
N GLY A 66 0.98 3.60 0.72
CA GLY A 66 0.18 2.43 0.37
C GLY A 66 1.02 1.18 0.16
N GLU A 67 0.37 0.12 -0.34
CA GLU A 67 1.01 -1.16 -0.63
C GLU A 67 2.10 -1.00 -1.70
N PRO A 68 3.28 -1.64 -1.51
CA PRO A 68 4.30 -1.66 -2.53
C PRO A 68 3.93 -2.61 -3.67
N LEU A 69 4.73 -2.63 -4.73
CA LEU A 69 4.46 -3.42 -5.93
C LEU A 69 4.44 -4.93 -5.63
N THR A 70 3.29 -5.59 -5.76
CA THR A 70 3.17 -7.02 -5.43
C THR A 70 3.62 -7.94 -6.59
N GLY A 71 3.97 -9.19 -6.27
CA GLY A 71 4.25 -10.23 -7.26
C GLY A 71 5.63 -10.16 -7.93
N GLN A 72 6.50 -9.24 -7.48
CA GLN A 72 7.86 -9.10 -8.02
C GLN A 72 8.88 -9.74 -7.06
N VAL A 73 9.81 -10.54 -7.59
CA VAL A 73 10.84 -11.24 -6.80
C VAL A 73 11.73 -10.30 -6.00
N TYR A 74 12.00 -9.10 -6.53
CA TYR A 74 12.83 -8.10 -5.87
C TYR A 74 12.09 -7.35 -4.76
N ASN A 75 10.75 -7.47 -4.67
CA ASN A 75 10.00 -6.91 -3.57
C ASN A 75 9.92 -7.94 -2.43
N THR A 76 10.67 -7.69 -1.37
CA THR A 76 10.86 -8.61 -0.24
C THR A 76 10.33 -7.99 1.05
N GLU A 77 10.38 -8.73 2.16
CA GLU A 77 9.99 -8.20 3.47
C GLU A 77 10.76 -6.92 3.86
N HIS A 78 12.03 -6.83 3.48
CA HIS A 78 12.90 -5.71 3.83
C HIS A 78 13.15 -4.71 2.69
N HIS A 79 12.69 -5.00 1.47
CA HIS A 79 12.93 -4.14 0.31
C HIS A 79 11.63 -3.93 -0.45
N TRP A 80 11.01 -2.77 -0.24
CA TRP A 80 9.77 -2.41 -0.89
C TRP A 80 10.03 -1.53 -2.10
N PHE A 81 9.37 -1.84 -3.20
CA PHE A 81 9.52 -1.11 -4.45
C PHE A 81 8.22 -0.43 -4.85
N TYR A 82 8.33 0.87 -5.15
CA TYR A 82 7.22 1.68 -5.64
C TYR A 82 7.49 2.16 -7.06
N TYR A 83 6.50 1.99 -7.94
CA TYR A 83 6.59 2.44 -9.32
C TYR A 83 6.64 3.97 -9.39
N THR A 84 7.69 4.53 -9.99
CA THR A 84 7.98 5.97 -9.91
C THR A 84 8.46 6.58 -11.23
N ARG A 85 8.61 5.78 -12.28
CA ARG A 85 8.84 6.27 -13.64
C ARG A 85 8.49 5.17 -14.62
N THR A 86 8.21 5.57 -15.85
CA THR A 86 8.14 4.65 -16.99
C THR A 86 9.41 4.80 -17.81
N ARG A 87 10.07 3.69 -18.09
CA ARG A 87 11.20 3.59 -19.02
C ARG A 87 10.76 2.85 -20.28
N TRP A 88 9.95 1.81 -20.13
CA TRP A 88 9.44 1.00 -21.22
C TRP A 88 7.90 1.05 -21.22
N SER A 89 7.30 1.19 -22.40
CA SER A 89 5.84 1.17 -22.56
C SER A 89 5.35 -0.24 -22.94
N ASP A 90 5.91 -1.26 -22.29
CA ASP A 90 5.61 -2.68 -22.52
C ASP A 90 4.54 -3.24 -21.57
N GLY A 91 4.09 -2.42 -20.62
CA GLY A 91 3.07 -2.79 -19.65
C GLY A 91 3.59 -3.62 -18.48
N MET A 92 4.91 -3.72 -18.30
CA MET A 92 5.55 -4.42 -17.19
C MET A 92 6.28 -3.43 -16.27
N ALA A 93 6.25 -3.68 -14.95
CA ALA A 93 7.00 -2.88 -13.99
C ALA A 93 8.34 -3.57 -13.68
N THR A 94 9.43 -2.92 -14.07
CA THR A 94 10.79 -3.43 -13.85
C THR A 94 11.47 -2.73 -12.67
N HIS A 95 12.45 -3.38 -12.06
CA HIS A 95 13.15 -2.84 -10.88
C HIS A 95 13.73 -1.44 -11.13
N ASP A 96 14.26 -1.16 -12.32
CA ASP A 96 14.84 0.14 -12.66
C ASP A 96 13.79 1.25 -12.91
N GLU A 97 12.51 0.91 -12.96
CA GLU A 97 11.38 1.85 -13.02
C GLU A 97 10.82 2.19 -11.64
N CYS A 98 11.33 1.51 -10.61
CA CYS A 98 10.88 1.66 -9.23
C CYS A 98 11.88 2.47 -8.39
N THR A 99 11.38 2.96 -7.25
CA THR A 99 12.18 3.54 -6.17
C THR A 99 12.07 2.63 -4.95
N PRO A 100 13.20 2.14 -4.41
CA PRO A 100 13.19 1.27 -3.24
C PRO A 100 13.04 2.06 -1.93
N VAL A 101 12.40 1.42 -0.95
CA VAL A 101 12.42 1.76 0.46
C VAL A 101 12.92 0.52 1.20
N VAL A 102 14.02 0.67 1.93
CA VAL A 102 14.74 -0.44 2.57
C VAL A 102 14.55 -0.38 4.07
N PHE A 103 14.26 -1.52 4.68
CA PHE A 103 14.03 -1.69 6.10
C PHE A 103 15.12 -2.55 6.75
N ASP A 104 15.39 -2.33 8.02
CA ASP A 104 16.14 -3.27 8.84
C ASP A 104 15.29 -4.47 9.29
N GLU A 105 15.91 -5.37 10.06
CA GLU A 105 15.27 -6.55 10.66
C GLU A 105 14.13 -6.19 11.63
N LEU A 106 14.19 -5.01 12.25
CA LEU A 106 13.17 -4.54 13.20
C LEU A 106 11.99 -3.86 12.48
N GLY A 107 12.14 -3.52 11.20
CA GLY A 107 11.12 -2.87 10.38
C GLY A 107 11.22 -1.35 10.32
N PHE A 108 12.37 -0.77 10.62
CA PHE A 108 12.63 0.66 10.46
C PHE A 108 13.30 0.97 9.13
N VAL A 109 12.91 2.08 8.49
CA VAL A 109 13.53 2.54 7.24
C VAL A 109 15.01 2.87 7.49
N ILE A 110 15.91 2.21 6.77
CA ILE A 110 17.36 2.48 6.80
C ILE A 110 17.84 3.23 5.55
N GLY A 111 17.07 3.20 4.46
CA GLY A 111 17.40 3.95 3.27
C GLY A 111 16.28 4.00 2.24
N ILE A 112 16.35 5.03 1.40
CA ILE A 112 15.34 5.33 0.39
C ILE A 112 16.07 5.68 -0.90
N GLY A 113 15.57 5.16 -2.02
CA GLY A 113 16.07 5.52 -3.34
C GLY A 113 17.17 4.61 -3.87
N ARG A 114 17.40 4.75 -5.18
CA ARG A 114 18.28 3.85 -5.92
C ARG A 114 19.74 3.99 -5.54
N ASP A 115 20.18 5.18 -5.12
CA ASP A 115 21.59 5.39 -4.79
C ASP A 115 21.95 4.61 -3.53
N PHE A 116 21.18 4.77 -2.45
CA PHE A 116 21.30 3.93 -1.26
C PHE A 116 21.25 2.44 -1.59
N TYR A 117 20.26 2.03 -2.39
CA TYR A 117 20.09 0.61 -2.71
C TYR A 117 21.29 0.05 -3.49
N ARG A 118 21.80 0.76 -4.51
CA ARG A 118 22.92 0.30 -5.33
C ARG A 118 24.25 0.27 -4.59
N GLU A 119 24.42 1.14 -3.60
CA GLU A 119 25.64 1.20 -2.79
C GLU A 119 25.69 0.10 -1.72
N ASN A 120 24.54 -0.43 -1.31
CA ASN A 120 24.46 -1.37 -0.18
C ASN A 120 24.05 -2.79 -0.60
N TYR A 121 23.50 -2.95 -1.80
CA TYR A 121 22.94 -4.21 -2.27
C TYR A 121 23.32 -4.46 -3.72
N SER A 122 23.85 -5.64 -3.99
CA SER A 122 24.03 -6.12 -5.36
C SER A 122 22.87 -7.03 -5.74
N ILE A 123 22.39 -6.85 -6.98
CA ILE A 123 21.56 -7.89 -7.62
C ILE A 123 22.55 -8.94 -8.14
N THR A 124 22.96 -9.83 -7.26
CA THR A 124 23.73 -11.01 -7.62
C THR A 124 22.75 -12.10 -8.09
N PHE A 125 22.71 -12.27 -9.42
CA PHE A 125 22.10 -13.35 -10.19
C PHE A 125 20.59 -13.29 -10.51
N TRP A 126 20.29 -13.63 -11.76
CA TRP A 126 18.96 -13.84 -12.34
C TRP A 126 18.30 -15.16 -11.89
N ASN A 127 18.75 -15.71 -10.77
CA ASN A 127 18.20 -16.92 -10.18
C ASN A 127 18.31 -16.79 -8.66
N ASP A 128 17.19 -17.00 -7.98
CA ASP A 128 16.99 -17.03 -6.52
C ASP A 128 16.97 -15.72 -5.71
N LYS A 129 15.75 -15.34 -5.31
CA LYS A 129 15.24 -15.05 -3.95
C LYS A 129 16.02 -14.22 -2.91
N SER A 130 17.26 -13.83 -3.08
CA SER A 130 18.02 -13.15 -2.02
C SER A 130 18.70 -11.89 -2.52
N ILE A 131 18.19 -10.74 -2.08
CA ILE A 131 18.94 -9.49 -2.09
C ILE A 131 19.99 -9.62 -0.98
N GLU A 132 21.26 -9.77 -1.35
CA GLU A 132 22.37 -9.85 -0.40
C GLU A 132 22.94 -8.45 -0.12
N LYS A 133 23.12 -8.14 1.15
CA LYS A 133 23.81 -6.91 1.58
C LYS A 133 25.30 -7.07 1.28
N GLU A 134 25.90 -6.10 0.59
CA GLU A 134 27.36 -6.03 0.50
C GLU A 134 27.91 -5.67 1.89
N ILE A 135 28.64 -6.61 2.48
CA ILE A 135 29.27 -6.43 3.79
C ILE A 135 30.57 -5.66 3.56
N GLU A 136 30.74 -4.52 4.24
CA GLU A 136 32.04 -3.85 4.42
C GLU A 136 32.79 -4.44 5.62
#